data_AF-A0A8B3NVF6-F1
#
_entry.id   AF-A0A8B3NVF6-F1
#
_cell.length_a   1.000
_cell.length_b   1.000
_cell.length_c   1.000
_cell.angle_alpha   90.00
_cell.angle_beta   90.00
_cell.angle_gamma   90.00
#
_symmetry.space_group_name_H-M   'P 1'
#
loop_
_entity.id
_entity.type
_entity.pdbx_description
1 polymer ?
#
loop_
_entity_poly.entity_id
_entity_poly.type
_entity_poly.pdbx_seq_one_letter_code
_entity_poly.pdbx_strand_id
1 'polypeptide(L)' 'MPTPQRLSGRPSQRGCSGSARRRSKTAIEQTCPAGVLPSEEAVLLLYGPEPVHEGEALAKAIIETVERLNR' A
#
# COMPACT_ATOMS: atom_id res chain seq x y z
N MET A 1 -10.31 -44.40 17.01
CA MET A 1 -9.53 -43.51 16.15
C MET A 1 -10.34 -42.25 15.90
N PRO A 2 -10.03 -41.09 16.51
CA PRO A 2 -10.71 -39.85 16.17
C PRO A 2 -10.24 -39.38 14.77
N THR A 3 -11.18 -39.00 13.91
CA THR A 3 -10.92 -38.38 12.60
C THR A 3 -10.31 -36.98 12.77
N PRO A 4 -9.34 -36.57 11.94
CA PRO A 4 -8.81 -35.22 12.00
C PRO A 4 -9.87 -34.23 11.51
N GLN A 5 -10.38 -33.42 12.44
CA GLN A 5 -11.19 -32.26 12.12
C GLN A 5 -10.31 -31.29 11.32
N ARG A 6 -10.59 -31.17 10.02
CA ARG A 6 -10.00 -30.13 9.16
C ARG A 6 -10.31 -28.78 9.80
N LEU A 7 -9.30 -28.18 10.43
CA LEU A 7 -9.36 -26.78 10.89
C LEU A 7 -9.53 -25.91 9.65
N SER A 8 -10.78 -25.66 9.27
CA SER A 8 -11.19 -24.58 8.39
C SER A 8 -11.06 -23.24 9.12
N GLY A 9 -9.87 -22.99 9.68
CA GLY A 9 -9.49 -21.68 10.15
C GLY A 9 -9.26 -20.81 8.93
N ARG A 10 -10.33 -20.17 8.45
CA ARG A 10 -10.25 -19.09 7.46
C ARG A 10 -9.10 -18.16 7.87
N PRO A 11 -8.22 -17.71 6.96
CA PRO A 11 -7.23 -16.70 7.31
C PRO A 11 -7.99 -15.56 7.97
N SER A 12 -7.61 -15.27 9.22
CA SER A 12 -8.19 -14.19 9.99
C SER A 12 -8.16 -12.96 9.11
N GLN A 13 -9.33 -12.54 8.63
CA GLN A 13 -9.54 -11.25 7.98
C GLN A 13 -9.42 -10.15 9.03
N ARG A 14 -8.30 -10.12 9.76
CA ARG A 14 -7.78 -8.89 10.31
C ARG A 14 -7.52 -8.04 9.10
N GLY A 15 -8.56 -7.31 8.70
CA GLY A 15 -8.48 -6.32 7.67
C GLY A 15 -7.26 -5.49 7.98
N CYS A 16 -6.47 -5.22 6.96
CA CYS A 16 -5.43 -4.22 7.01
C CYS A 16 -6.10 -2.84 7.12
N SER A 17 -6.90 -2.60 8.16
CA SER A 17 -7.60 -1.36 8.42
C SER A 17 -6.58 -0.31 8.82
N GLY A 18 -6.02 0.36 7.80
CA GLY A 18 -5.25 1.60 7.93
C GLY A 18 -3.79 1.47 8.38
N SER A 19 -3.21 0.26 8.46
CA SER A 19 -1.82 0.07 8.89
C SER A 19 -0.82 -0.14 7.75
N ALA A 20 -1.25 -0.73 6.63
CA ALA A 20 -0.36 -0.98 5.48
C ALA A 20 0.06 0.33 4.79
N ARG A 21 -0.91 1.21 4.54
CA ARG A 21 -0.71 2.56 4.00
C ARG A 21 0.38 3.35 4.71
N ARG A 22 0.24 3.49 6.02
CA ARG A 22 1.15 4.29 6.84
C ARG A 22 2.56 3.73 6.78
N ARG A 23 2.72 2.40 6.83
CA ARG A 23 4.03 1.76 6.72
C ARG A 23 4.66 1.99 5.35
N SER A 24 3.90 1.84 4.27
CA SER A 24 4.40 2.09 2.91
C SER A 24 4.76 3.56 2.69
N LYS A 25 3.93 4.50 3.16
CA LYS A 25 4.25 5.93 3.11
C LYS A 25 5.51 6.26 3.89
N THR A 26 5.62 5.81 5.13
CA THR A 26 6.83 6.03 5.94
C THR A 26 8.06 5.44 5.25
N ALA A 27 7.98 4.22 4.72
CA ALA A 27 9.11 3.61 4.01
C ALA A 27 9.55 4.43 2.78
N ILE A 28 8.58 4.91 1.99
CA ILE A 28 8.87 5.71 0.79
C ILE A 28 9.36 7.11 1.17
N GLU A 29 8.81 7.77 2.19
CA GLU A 29 9.32 9.07 2.68
C GLU A 29 10.76 8.99 3.22
N GLN A 30 11.16 7.85 3.78
CA GLN A 30 12.53 7.62 4.24
C GLN A 30 13.50 7.28 3.10
N THR A 31 13.00 6.69 2.00
CA THR A 31 13.84 6.16 0.91
C THR A 31 13.89 7.10 -0.30
N CYS A 32 12.80 7.81 -0.56
CA CYS A 32 12.61 8.60 -1.76
C CYS A 32 12.73 10.10 -1.44
N PRO A 33 13.20 10.91 -2.40
CA PRO A 33 13.30 12.35 -2.22
C PRO A 33 11.92 12.99 -1.98
N ALA A 34 11.92 14.15 -1.30
CA ALA A 34 10.70 14.89 -0.97
C ALA A 34 9.86 15.22 -2.22
N GLY A 35 8.53 15.13 -2.09
CA GLY A 35 7.58 15.46 -3.15
C GLY A 35 7.20 14.29 -4.08
N VAL A 36 7.76 13.11 -3.87
CA VAL A 36 7.42 11.88 -4.61
C VAL A 36 6.04 11.32 -4.23
N LEU A 37 5.65 11.45 -2.97
CA LEU A 37 4.39 10.88 -2.47
C LEU A 37 3.24 11.89 -2.52
N PRO A 38 2.11 11.54 -3.13
CA PRO A 38 0.90 12.35 -3.05
C PRO A 38 0.29 12.36 -1.63
N SER A 39 -0.32 13.49 -1.26
CA SER A 39 -1.11 13.60 -0.02
C SER A 39 -2.31 12.64 -0.06
N GLU A 40 -2.93 12.37 1.09
CA GLU A 40 -4.13 11.52 1.13
C GLU A 40 -5.28 12.09 0.32
N GLU A 41 -5.49 13.40 0.42
CA GLU A 41 -6.50 14.10 -0.38
C GLU A 41 -6.20 13.98 -1.87
N ALA A 42 -4.92 14.10 -2.27
CA ALA A 42 -4.52 13.94 -3.67
C ALA A 42 -4.77 12.51 -4.18
N VAL A 43 -4.52 11.48 -3.36
CA VAL A 43 -4.83 10.08 -3.74
C VAL A 43 -6.33 9.89 -3.93
N LEU A 44 -7.14 10.39 -2.99
CA LEU A 44 -8.59 10.28 -3.04
C LEU A 44 -9.18 11.02 -4.25
N LEU A 45 -8.64 12.19 -4.59
CA LEU A 45 -9.09 13.01 -5.71
C LEU A 45 -8.65 12.47 -7.08
N LEU A 46 -7.41 11.96 -7.18
CA LEU A 46 -6.81 11.56 -8.47
C LEU A 46 -7.05 10.08 -8.83
N TYR A 47 -7.17 9.20 -7.83
CA TYR A 47 -7.27 7.76 -8.05
C TYR A 47 -8.59 7.20 -7.51
N GLY A 48 -8.95 7.56 -6.27
CA GLY A 48 -10.21 7.15 -5.64
C GLY A 48 -10.05 6.56 -4.24
N PRO A 49 -11.15 6.18 -3.57
CA PRO A 49 -11.16 5.80 -2.16
C PRO A 49 -10.82 4.33 -1.89
N GLU A 50 -10.93 3.45 -2.88
CA GLU A 50 -10.64 2.03 -2.68
C GLU A 50 -9.15 1.73 -2.49
N PRO A 51 -8.77 0.67 -1.76
CA PRO A 51 -7.37 0.33 -1.50
C PRO A 51 -6.50 0.14 -2.76
N VAL A 52 -7.10 -0.23 -3.90
CA VAL A 52 -6.40 -0.37 -5.19
C VAL A 52 -5.87 0.98 -5.68
N HIS A 53 -6.64 2.05 -5.50
CA HIS A 53 -6.27 3.41 -5.90
C HIS A 53 -5.08 3.93 -5.10
N GLU A 54 -5.03 3.56 -3.82
CA GLU A 54 -3.87 3.84 -2.98
C GLU A 54 -2.62 3.09 -3.47
N GLY A 55 -2.77 1.81 -3.80
CA GLY A 55 -1.70 1.02 -4.39
C GLY A 55 -1.19 1.60 -5.71
N GLU A 56 -2.08 2.09 -6.57
CA GLU A 56 -1.72 2.74 -7.83
C GLU A 56 -0.93 4.03 -7.60
N ALA A 57 -1.37 4.88 -6.67
CA ALA A 57 -0.66 6.11 -6.33
C ALA A 57 0.76 5.84 -5.81
N LEU A 58 0.93 4.80 -4.99
CA LEU A 58 2.24 4.36 -4.51
C LEU A 58 3.12 3.83 -5.66
N ALA A 59 2.54 3.05 -6.58
CA ALA A 59 3.28 2.51 -7.72
C ALA A 59 3.80 3.62 -8.64
N LYS A 60 2.97 4.62 -8.98
CA LYS A 60 3.40 5.77 -9.80
C LYS A 60 4.51 6.58 -9.12
N ALA A 61 4.39 6.82 -7.82
CA ALA A 61 5.43 7.53 -7.05
C ALA A 61 6.80 6.81 -7.11
N ILE A 62 6.79 5.47 -7.01
CA ILE A 62 8.01 4.66 -7.12
C ILE A 62 8.58 4.74 -8.53
N ILE A 63 7.76 4.56 -9.57
CA ILE A 63 8.19 4.62 -10.97
C ILE A 63 8.83 5.97 -11.28
N GLU A 64 8.17 7.08 -10.92
CA GLU A 64 8.69 8.43 -11.13
C GLU A 64 10.03 8.63 -10.41
N THR A 65 10.20 8.07 -9.22
CA THR A 65 11.48 8.13 -8.50
C THR A 65 12.58 7.38 -9.24
N VAL A 66 12.30 6.16 -9.71
CA VAL A 66 13.26 5.36 -10.46
C VAL A 66 13.65 6.05 -11.76
N GLU A 67 12.69 6.64 -12.48
CA GLU A 67 12.96 7.41 -13.70
C GLU A 67 13.87 8.62 -13.44
N ARG A 68 13.67 9.35 -12.34
CA ARG A 68 14.53 10.46 -11.93
C ARG A 68 15.95 10.02 -11.57
N LEU A 69 16.11 8.82 -10.99
CA LEU A 69 17.42 8.28 -10.63
C LEU A 69 18.21 7.73 -11.83
N ASN A 70 17.51 7.35 -12.90
CA ASN A 70 18.11 6.79 -14.11
C ASN A 70 18.40 7.84 -15.20
N ARG A 71 18.34 9.13 -14.85
CA ARG A 71 18.49 10.27 -15.76
C ARG A 71 19.72 11.10 -15.39
#